data_AF-A0A5C5SKP9-F1
#
_entry.id   AF-A0A5C5SKP9-F1
#
_cell.length_a   1.000
_cell.length_b   1.000
_cell.length_c   1.000
_cell.angle_alpha   90.00
_cell.angle_beta   90.00
_cell.angle_gamma   90.00
#
_symmetry.space_group_name_H-M   'P 1'
#
loop_
_entity.id
_entity.type
_entity.pdbx_description
1 polymer ?
#
loop_
_entity_poly.entity_id
_entity_poly.type
_entity_poly.pdbx_seq_one_letter_code
_entity_poly.pdbx_strand_id
1 'polypeptide(L)' 'MTEIDKTDLPKGIGKPAEQAFSAAGYFQLEQFTQVSEKDILKLHGVGPKAVKVIQQALREKGWTFKE' A
#
# COMPACT_ATOMS: atom_id res chain seq x y z
N MET A 1 21.12 -10.79 14.86
CA MET A 1 21.23 -10.72 13.39
C MET A 1 19.90 -10.19 12.88
N THR A 2 19.94 -9.17 12.04
CA THR A 2 18.91 -8.16 11.78
C THR A 2 17.61 -8.70 11.18
N GLU A 3 16.47 -8.45 11.83
CA GLU A 3 15.12 -8.56 11.26
C GLU A 3 14.92 -7.49 10.17
N ILE A 4 15.09 -7.85 8.90
CA ILE A 4 14.80 -6.96 7.76
C ILE A 4 13.83 -7.66 6.81
N ASP A 5 12.66 -7.99 7.33
CA ASP A 5 11.49 -8.38 6.53
C ASP A 5 10.27 -7.57 7.01
N LYS A 6 10.45 -6.26 7.24
CA LYS A 6 9.34 -5.38 7.60
C LYS A 6 8.69 -4.81 6.35
N THR A 7 7.86 -5.64 5.72
CA THR A 7 6.79 -5.14 4.88
C THR A 7 5.83 -4.33 5.78
N ASP A 8 5.95 -3.00 5.79
CA ASP A 8 5.07 -2.08 6.55
C ASP A 8 3.76 -1.85 5.78
N LEU A 9 3.14 -2.94 5.33
CA LEU A 9 1.83 -2.92 4.72
C LEU A 9 0.76 -3.24 5.78
N PRO A 10 -0.36 -2.50 5.79
CA PRO A 10 -1.42 -2.71 6.77
C PRO A 10 -2.06 -4.09 6.62
N LYS A 11 -2.27 -4.75 7.77
CA LYS A 11 -2.99 -6.02 7.84
C LYS A 11 -4.45 -5.79 7.48
N GLY A 12 -4.91 -6.33 6.35
CA GLY A 12 -6.26 -6.10 5.82
C GLY A 12 -6.31 -5.96 4.31
N ILE A 13 -5.16 -5.82 3.67
CA ILE A 13 -4.99 -5.95 2.23
C ILE A 13 -5.25 -7.42 1.86
N GLY A 14 -6.09 -7.66 0.84
CA GLY A 14 -6.30 -9.01 0.34
C GLY A 14 -5.03 -9.53 -0.36
N LYS A 15 -4.81 -10.85 -0.32
CA LYS A 15 -3.72 -11.53 -1.06
C LYS A 15 -3.43 -10.99 -2.47
N PRO A 16 -4.42 -10.74 -3.36
CA PRO A 16 -4.13 -10.22 -4.70
C PRO A 16 -3.55 -8.79 -4.71
N ALA A 17 -3.98 -7.95 -3.77
CA ALA A 17 -3.48 -6.58 -3.67
C ALA A 17 -2.08 -6.55 -3.03
N GLU A 18 -1.82 -7.39 -2.04
CA GLU A 18 -0.47 -7.55 -1.45
C GLU A 18 0.54 -8.04 -2.51
N GLN A 19 0.13 -9.00 -3.34
CA GLN A 19 0.93 -9.46 -4.48
C GLN A 19 1.15 -8.35 -5.51
N ALA A 20 0.11 -7.57 -5.84
CA ALA A 20 0.24 -6.46 -6.78
C ALA A 20 1.16 -5.35 -6.25
N PHE A 21 1.10 -5.03 -4.96
CA PHE A 21 2.02 -4.09 -4.30
C PHE A 21 3.45 -4.59 -4.35
N SER A 22 3.68 -5.84 -3.95
CA SER A 22 5.01 -6.46 -3.97
C SER A 22 5.57 -6.54 -5.39
N ALA A 23 4.74 -6.89 -6.38
CA ALA A 23 5.11 -6.94 -7.80
C ALA A 23 5.43 -5.56 -8.37
N ALA A 24 4.78 -4.51 -7.86
CA ALA A 24 5.05 -3.13 -8.23
C ALA A 24 6.14 -2.47 -7.36
N GLY A 25 6.75 -3.20 -6.42
CA GLY A 25 7.85 -2.73 -5.58
C GLY A 25 7.44 -1.88 -4.36
N TYR A 26 6.15 -1.93 -3.97
CA TYR A 26 5.64 -1.28 -2.77
C TYR A 26 5.66 -2.25 -1.59
N PHE A 27 6.58 -2.02 -0.67
CA PHE A 27 6.73 -2.78 0.56
C PHE A 27 6.41 -1.96 1.82
N GLN A 28 6.28 -0.64 1.68
CA GLN A 28 6.09 0.28 2.80
C GLN A 28 5.00 1.31 2.52
N LEU A 29 4.23 1.66 3.55
CA LEU A 29 3.21 2.71 3.54
C LEU A 29 3.72 4.05 3.01
N GLU A 30 4.96 4.43 3.34
CA GLU A 30 5.54 5.71 2.92
C GLU A 30 5.65 5.83 1.38
N GLN A 31 5.89 4.72 0.67
CA GLN A 31 5.96 4.73 -0.79
C GLN A 31 4.60 5.08 -1.42
N PHE A 32 3.50 4.79 -0.74
CA PHE A 32 2.16 5.16 -1.19
C PHE A 32 1.91 6.67 -1.10
N THR A 33 2.69 7.42 -0.32
CA THR A 33 2.63 8.89 -0.30
C THR A 33 3.22 9.53 -1.56
N GLN A 34 4.04 8.79 -2.30
CA GLN A 34 4.69 9.27 -3.53
C GLN A 34 3.88 8.99 -4.80
N VAL A 35 2.77 8.27 -4.67
CA VAL A 35 1.91 7.84 -5.77
C VAL A 35 0.46 8.17 -5.46
N SER A 36 -0.34 8.30 -6.52
CA SER A 36 -1.74 8.70 -6.38
C SER A 36 -2.65 7.48 -6.27
N GLU A 37 -3.78 7.63 -5.58
CA GLU A 37 -4.77 6.54 -5.42
C GLU A 37 -5.17 5.92 -6.75
N LYS A 38 -5.25 6.75 -7.81
CA LYS A 38 -5.59 6.32 -9.16
C LYS A 38 -4.53 5.39 -9.76
N ASP A 39 -3.25 5.66 -9.56
CA ASP A 39 -2.18 4.79 -10.06
C ASP A 39 -2.11 3.49 -9.29
N ILE A 40 -2.37 3.53 -7.98
CA ILE A 40 -2.53 2.33 -7.18
C ILE A 40 -3.74 1.50 -7.63
N LEU A 41 -4.87 2.13 -7.97
CA LEU A 41 -6.06 1.47 -8.53
C LEU A 41 -5.84 0.88 -9.93
N LYS A 42 -4.84 1.36 -10.68
CA LYS A 42 -4.48 0.78 -11.99
C LYS A 42 -3.68 -0.53 -11.84
N LEU A 43 -3.10 -0.80 -10.66
CA LEU A 43 -2.34 -2.03 -10.44
C LEU A 43 -3.27 -3.25 -10.51
N HIS A 44 -2.92 -4.20 -11.39
CA HIS A 44 -3.73 -5.38 -11.63
C HIS A 44 -3.78 -6.27 -10.37
N GLY A 45 -4.94 -6.36 -9.73
CA GLY A 45 -5.13 -7.07 -8.46
C GLY A 45 -5.38 -6.18 -7.24
N VAL A 46 -5.22 -4.85 -7.38
CA VAL A 46 -5.55 -3.89 -6.32
C VAL A 46 -7.02 -3.47 -6.44
N GLY A 47 -7.83 -3.95 -5.51
CA GLY A 47 -9.23 -3.52 -5.41
C GLY A 47 -9.41 -2.24 -4.58
N PRO A 48 -10.57 -1.57 -4.69
CA PRO A 48 -10.90 -0.38 -3.89
C PRO A 48 -10.85 -0.64 -2.37
N LYS A 49 -11.02 -1.90 -1.94
CA LYS A 49 -10.84 -2.31 -0.55
C LYS A 49 -9.39 -2.14 -0.08
N ALA A 50 -8.41 -2.53 -0.90
CA ALA A 50 -7.00 -2.40 -0.56
C ALA A 50 -6.58 -0.93 -0.48
N VAL A 51 -7.05 -0.11 -1.43
CA VAL A 51 -6.79 1.34 -1.41
C VAL A 51 -7.36 1.98 -0.15
N LYS A 52 -8.60 1.64 0.25
CA LYS A 52 -9.18 2.12 1.51
C LYS A 52 -8.34 1.75 2.74
N VAL A 53 -7.82 0.52 2.79
CA VAL A 53 -6.98 0.08 3.92
C VAL A 53 -5.66 0.85 3.96
N ILE A 54 -5.01 1.06 2.81
CA ILE A 54 -3.81 1.90 2.72
C ILE A 54 -4.14 3.34 3.09
N GLN A 55 -5.24 3.91 2.58
CA GLN A 55 -5.68 5.27 2.88
C GLN A 55 -5.89 5.48 4.37
N GLN A 56 -6.55 4.52 5.03
CA GLN A 56 -6.76 4.54 6.48
C GLN A 56 -5.43 4.51 7.23
N ALA A 57 -4.54 3.57 6.88
CA ALA A 57 -3.25 3.44 7.54
C ALA A 57 -2.32 4.65 7.30
N LEU A 58 -2.37 5.25 6.11
CA LEU A 58 -1.72 6.53 5.81
C LEU A 58 -2.27 7.62 6.73
N ARG A 59 -3.59 7.75 6.80
CA ARG A 59 -4.27 8.77 7.63
C ARG A 59 -4.00 8.60 9.12
N GLU A 60 -3.88 7.37 9.61
CA GLU A 60 -3.47 7.07 10.99
C GLU A 60 -2.05 7.59 11.30
N LYS A 61 -1.16 7.62 10.29
CA LYS A 61 0.17 8.24 10.38
C LYS A 61 0.18 9.74 10.03
N GLY A 62 -0.97 10.33 9.68
CA GLY A 62 -1.06 11.73 9.22
C GLY A 62 -0.58 11.94 7.78
N TRP A 63 -0.46 10.87 7.00
CA TRP A 63 -0.07 10.90 5.60
C TRP A 63 -1.30 10.78 4.68
N THR A 64 -1.11 11.16 3.42
CA THR A 64 -2.09 11.02 2.35
C THR A 64 -1.39 10.52 1.09
N PHE A 65 -2.16 9.96 0.17
CA PHE A 65 -1.66 9.72 -1.18
C PHE A 65 -1.24 11.02 -1.84
N LYS A 66 -0.41 10.90 -2.88
CA LYS A 66 -0.13 12.01 -3.78
C LYS A 66 -1.39 12.34 -4.57
N GLU A 67 -1.62 13.63 -4.83
CA GLU A 67 -2.75 14.08 -5.64
C GLU A 67 -2.66 13.57 -7.10
#